data_AF-A0A2H0V6Y1-F1
#
_entry.id   AF-A0A2H0V6Y1-F1
#
_cell.length_a   1.000
_cell.length_b   1.000
_cell.length_c   1.000
_cell.angle_alpha   90.00
_cell.angle_beta   90.00
_cell.angle_gamma   90.00
#
_symmetry.space_group_name_H-M   'P 1'
#
loop_
_entity.id
_entity.type
_entity.pdbx_description
1 polymer ?
#
loop_
_entity_poly.entity_id
_entity_poly.type
_entity_poly.pdbx_seq_one_letter_code
_entity_poly.pdbx_strand_id
1 'polypeptide(L)'
;MPCDIGYRSYAKVVIPEPEPQEFKEKFQAPKIDVDMLNKLGIEDPKFVQWLTGLDIVPLLKEALKRTLKNISGAEQLNYSIDNNGNLTVKGDYLSTAKKRALQKLSEQVNGRFQFEVLAVVVQILGYEYELQEQANRGQTQFKLIAEKHEDAKVHKYIEVSQNEGKAVLRFEHFSNMKELEAEEARFITLAQKLRINIQVQNTRRKGQPIPGNVEHRHFIKHKERS
;
A
#
# COMPACT_ATOMS: atom_id res chain seq x y z
N MET A 1 -4.46 52.52 49.30
CA MET A 1 -4.45 53.13 47.95
C MET A 1 -3.76 52.17 47.00
N PRO A 2 -4.43 51.60 45.98
CA PRO A 2 -3.76 50.88 44.90
C PRO A 2 -3.34 51.85 43.79
N CYS A 3 -2.13 51.65 43.26
CA CYS A 3 -1.50 52.45 42.20
C CYS A 3 -2.16 52.26 40.81
N ASP A 4 -2.29 53.36 40.07
CA ASP A 4 -2.61 53.42 38.64
C ASP A 4 -1.32 53.60 37.81
N ILE A 5 -0.75 52.48 37.33
CA ILE A 5 0.34 52.52 36.33
C ILE A 5 0.01 51.56 35.19
N GLY A 6 -0.11 52.09 33.97
CA GLY A 6 -0.15 51.36 32.69
C GLY A 6 -1.35 51.71 31.80
N TYR A 7 -1.11 51.98 30.51
CA TYR A 7 -2.15 52.17 29.49
C TYR A 7 -3.03 50.91 29.36
N ARG A 8 -4.37 51.07 29.38
CA ARG A 8 -5.34 50.00 29.10
C ARG A 8 -6.10 50.27 27.81
N SER A 9 -6.19 49.26 26.95
CA SER A 9 -7.05 49.20 25.78
C SER A 9 -8.02 48.04 25.93
N TYR A 10 -9.30 48.26 25.63
CA TYR A 10 -10.35 47.25 25.68
C TYR A 10 -11.05 47.22 24.33
N ALA A 11 -10.98 46.09 23.62
CA ALA A 11 -11.68 45.88 22.36
C ALA A 11 -12.54 44.61 22.47
N LYS A 12 -13.83 44.73 22.17
CA LYS A 12 -14.67 43.58 21.87
C LYS A 12 -14.38 43.15 20.43
N VAL A 13 -13.66 42.04 20.28
CA VAL A 13 -13.34 41.47 18.97
C VAL A 13 -14.31 40.32 18.71
N VAL A 14 -15.02 40.36 17.59
CA VAL A 14 -15.72 39.19 17.05
C VAL A 14 -14.70 38.46 16.20
N ILE A 15 -14.23 37.30 16.68
CA ILE A 15 -13.40 36.40 15.89
C ILE A 15 -14.39 35.52 15.12
N PRO A 16 -14.58 35.70 13.80
CA PRO A 16 -15.43 34.80 13.04
C PRO A 16 -14.84 33.39 13.12
N GLU A 17 -15.69 32.38 13.24
CA GLU A 17 -15.23 31.00 13.10
C GLU A 17 -14.54 30.87 11.74
N PRO A 18 -13.31 30.34 11.69
CA PRO A 18 -12.60 30.17 10.43
C PRO A 18 -13.45 29.31 9.50
N GLU A 19 -13.70 29.79 8.28
CA GLU A 19 -14.46 29.02 7.30
C GLU A 19 -13.75 27.67 7.04
N PRO A 20 -14.51 26.56 6.89
CA PRO A 20 -13.93 25.27 6.54
C PRO A 20 -13.08 25.41 5.28
N GLN A 21 -11.78 25.17 5.40
CA GLN A 21 -10.89 25.14 4.25
C GLN A 21 -10.74 23.70 3.77
N GLU A 22 -10.95 23.46 2.48
CA GLU A 22 -10.73 22.14 1.87
C GLU A 22 -9.23 21.84 1.78
N PHE A 23 -8.82 20.70 2.31
CA PHE A 23 -7.57 20.06 1.97
C PHE A 23 -7.81 19.04 0.85
N LYS A 24 -7.04 19.14 -0.25
CA LYS A 24 -7.12 18.22 -1.38
C LYS A 24 -5.74 17.65 -1.69
N GLU A 25 -5.54 16.38 -1.37
CA GLU A 25 -4.39 15.62 -1.85
C GLU A 25 -4.81 14.75 -3.03
N LYS A 26 -4.00 14.82 -4.10
CA LYS A 26 -4.13 13.95 -5.27
C LYS A 26 -2.85 13.14 -5.40
N PHE A 27 -2.95 11.84 -5.21
CA PHE A 27 -1.85 10.93 -5.49
C PHE A 27 -1.89 10.60 -6.99
N GLN A 28 -0.88 11.07 -7.73
CA GLN A 28 -0.78 10.81 -9.18
C GLN A 28 -0.22 9.41 -9.43
N ALA A 29 -0.84 8.71 -10.38
CA ALA A 29 -0.32 7.45 -10.88
C ALA A 29 1.09 7.61 -11.49
N PRO A 30 2.05 6.73 -11.17
CA PRO A 30 3.29 6.66 -11.91
C PRO A 30 3.03 6.25 -13.38
N LYS A 31 3.89 6.71 -14.29
CA LYS A 31 3.93 6.17 -15.66
C LYS A 31 4.51 4.75 -15.60
N ILE A 32 3.88 3.81 -16.29
CA ILE A 32 4.41 2.46 -16.46
C ILE A 32 5.72 2.58 -17.25
N ASP A 33 6.83 2.13 -16.67
CA ASP A 33 8.13 2.13 -17.32
C ASP A 33 8.23 0.94 -18.27
N VAL A 34 8.05 1.22 -19.56
CA VAL A 34 8.13 0.21 -20.64
C VAL A 34 9.52 -0.42 -20.73
N ASP A 35 10.59 0.30 -20.38
CA ASP A 35 11.94 -0.27 -20.34
C ASP A 35 12.10 -1.24 -19.19
N MET A 36 11.38 -1.03 -18.08
CA MET A 36 11.33 -1.98 -16.97
C MET A 36 10.56 -3.26 -17.35
N LEU A 37 9.44 -3.14 -18.07
CA LEU A 37 8.70 -4.30 -18.58
C LEU A 37 9.52 -5.13 -19.57
N ASN A 38 10.29 -4.47 -20.43
CA ASN A 38 11.20 -5.12 -21.37
C ASN A 38 12.38 -5.80 -20.66
N LYS A 39 12.95 -5.17 -19.60
CA LYS A 39 14.01 -5.76 -18.77
C LYS A 39 13.54 -6.94 -17.92
N LEU A 40 12.25 -7.01 -17.60
CA LEU A 40 11.64 -8.09 -16.83
C LEU A 40 11.29 -9.33 -17.69
N GLY A 41 11.49 -9.27 -19.01
CA GLY A 41 11.39 -10.45 -19.88
C GLY A 41 9.99 -11.08 -19.89
N ILE A 42 8.92 -10.26 -19.89
CA ILE A 42 7.55 -10.78 -19.93
C ILE A 42 7.29 -11.45 -21.29
N GLU A 43 7.59 -12.73 -21.37
CA GLU A 43 7.24 -13.61 -22.49
C GLU A 43 5.86 -14.27 -22.27
N ASP A 44 4.90 -13.54 -21.68
CA ASP A 44 3.52 -14.01 -21.49
C ASP A 44 2.51 -13.07 -22.18
N PRO A 45 2.34 -13.18 -23.51
CA PRO A 45 1.43 -12.32 -24.27
C PRO A 45 -0.02 -12.41 -23.78
N LYS A 46 -0.44 -13.57 -23.26
CA LYS A 46 -1.79 -13.77 -22.73
C LYS A 46 -2.00 -12.96 -21.45
N PHE A 47 -1.02 -12.97 -20.55
CA PHE A 47 -1.06 -12.14 -19.34
C PHE A 47 -1.09 -10.65 -19.67
N VAL A 48 -0.27 -10.18 -20.62
CA VAL A 48 -0.25 -8.77 -21.03
C VAL A 48 -1.58 -8.34 -21.66
N GLN A 49 -2.15 -9.19 -22.52
CA GLN A 49 -3.46 -8.92 -23.12
C GLN A 49 -4.57 -8.87 -22.06
N TRP A 50 -4.60 -9.84 -21.15
CA TRP A 50 -5.53 -9.88 -20.02
C TRP A 50 -5.41 -8.63 -19.14
N LEU A 51 -4.19 -8.24 -18.80
CA LEU A 51 -3.90 -7.06 -17.97
C LEU A 51 -4.37 -5.76 -18.64
N THR A 52 -4.30 -5.68 -19.96
CA THR A 52 -4.79 -4.52 -20.73
C THR A 52 -6.30 -4.34 -20.51
N GLY A 53 -7.06 -5.43 -20.53
CA GLY A 53 -8.51 -5.45 -20.32
C GLY A 53 -8.96 -5.43 -18.85
N LEU A 54 -8.05 -5.51 -17.88
CA LEU A 54 -8.40 -5.52 -16.46
C LEU A 54 -8.97 -4.17 -16.00
N ASP A 55 -10.22 -4.18 -15.56
CA ASP A 55 -10.84 -3.05 -14.85
C ASP A 55 -10.32 -2.97 -13.41
N ILE A 56 -9.60 -1.90 -13.11
CA ILE A 56 -8.93 -1.68 -11.83
C ILE A 56 -9.84 -1.03 -10.79
N VAL A 57 -10.93 -0.37 -11.20
CA VAL A 57 -11.73 0.47 -10.29
C VAL A 57 -12.40 -0.36 -9.19
N PRO A 58 -13.05 -1.52 -9.46
CA PRO A 58 -13.64 -2.35 -8.42
C PRO A 58 -12.59 -2.88 -7.43
N LEU A 59 -11.41 -3.25 -7.94
CA LEU A 59 -10.29 -3.77 -7.15
C LEU A 59 -9.77 -2.71 -6.18
N LEU A 60 -9.57 -1.49 -6.66
CA LEU A 60 -9.11 -0.37 -5.83
C LEU A 60 -10.18 0.06 -4.82
N LYS A 61 -11.47 0.00 -5.16
CA LYS A 61 -12.57 0.25 -4.21
C LYS A 61 -12.61 -0.78 -3.09
N GLU A 62 -12.38 -2.05 -3.40
CA GLU A 62 -12.30 -3.10 -2.38
C GLU A 62 -11.07 -2.91 -1.48
N ALA A 63 -9.90 -2.58 -2.04
CA ALA A 63 -8.71 -2.24 -1.25
C ALA A 63 -8.94 -1.03 -0.32
N LEU A 64 -9.62 0.01 -0.82
CA LEU A 64 -10.01 1.17 -0.02
C LEU A 64 -10.97 0.76 1.10
N LYS A 65 -12.00 -0.05 0.82
CA LYS A 65 -12.92 -0.55 1.83
C LYS A 65 -12.21 -1.32 2.96
N ARG A 66 -11.25 -2.20 2.62
CA ARG A 66 -10.42 -2.91 3.60
C ARG A 66 -9.56 -1.95 4.41
N THR A 67 -9.01 -0.92 3.77
CA THR A 67 -8.22 0.12 4.43
C THR A 67 -9.04 0.86 5.48
N LEU A 68 -10.20 1.40 5.08
CA LEU A 68 -11.05 2.22 5.95
C LEU A 68 -11.58 1.44 7.15
N LYS A 69 -11.81 0.13 6.99
CA LYS A 69 -12.24 -0.74 8.11
C LYS A 69 -11.18 -0.85 9.22
N ASN A 70 -9.90 -0.68 8.89
CA ASN A 70 -8.79 -0.90 9.82
C ASN A 70 -8.19 0.40 10.39
N ILE A 71 -8.67 1.57 9.96
CA ILE A 71 -8.16 2.87 10.41
C ILE A 71 -9.25 3.63 11.17
N SER A 72 -9.02 3.86 12.46
CA SER A 72 -9.89 4.67 13.30
C SER A 72 -9.85 6.14 12.87
N GLY A 73 -11.02 6.80 12.82
CA GLY A 73 -11.13 8.20 12.47
C GLY A 73 -11.16 8.46 10.96
N ALA A 74 -11.06 7.42 10.12
CA ALA A 74 -11.07 7.53 8.67
C ALA A 74 -12.35 8.22 8.15
N GLU A 75 -13.47 8.12 8.85
CA GLU A 75 -14.74 8.78 8.56
C GLU A 75 -14.69 10.33 8.57
N GLN A 76 -13.61 10.91 9.10
CA GLN A 76 -13.38 12.37 9.07
C GLN A 76 -12.94 12.88 7.69
N LEU A 77 -12.65 11.97 6.76
CA LEU A 77 -12.20 12.28 5.40
C LEU A 77 -13.17 11.67 4.39
N ASN A 78 -13.33 12.36 3.27
CA ASN A 78 -14.07 11.87 2.11
C ASN A 78 -13.08 11.25 1.11
N TYR A 79 -13.35 10.01 0.70
CA TYR A 79 -12.52 9.27 -0.25
C TYR A 79 -13.29 9.00 -1.53
N SER A 80 -12.61 9.17 -2.67
CA SER A 80 -13.16 8.78 -3.98
C SER A 80 -12.06 8.23 -4.87
N ILE A 81 -12.43 7.28 -5.72
CA ILE A 81 -11.56 6.71 -6.74
C ILE A 81 -12.19 7.05 -8.09
N ASP A 82 -11.43 7.76 -8.92
CA ASP A 82 -11.89 8.11 -10.27
C ASP A 82 -11.79 6.93 -11.24
N ASN A 83 -12.32 7.09 -12.46
CA ASN A 83 -12.28 6.06 -13.49
C ASN A 83 -10.86 5.71 -13.96
N ASN A 84 -9.85 6.49 -13.58
CA ASN A 84 -8.45 6.24 -13.91
C ASN A 84 -7.69 5.53 -12.77
N GLY A 85 -8.37 5.25 -11.66
CA GLY A 85 -7.81 4.61 -10.47
C GLY A 85 -7.09 5.56 -9.52
N ASN A 86 -7.31 6.88 -9.60
CA ASN A 86 -6.69 7.83 -8.68
C ASN A 86 -7.51 7.97 -7.41
N LEU A 87 -6.88 7.79 -6.25
CA LEU A 87 -7.46 8.08 -4.94
C LEU A 87 -7.40 9.59 -4.66
N THR A 88 -8.57 10.17 -4.38
CA THR A 88 -8.71 11.53 -3.87
C THR A 88 -9.16 11.48 -2.42
N VAL A 89 -8.44 12.19 -1.55
CA VAL A 89 -8.74 12.34 -0.13
C VAL A 89 -9.08 13.81 0.13
N LYS A 90 -10.22 14.06 0.76
CA LYS A 90 -10.69 15.41 1.14
C LYS A 90 -11.04 15.47 2.61
N GLY A 91 -10.78 16.60 3.24
CA GLY A 91 -11.21 16.86 4.61
C GLY A 91 -11.33 18.34 4.89
N ASP A 92 -12.22 18.67 5.83
CA ASP A 92 -12.52 20.06 6.21
C ASP A 92 -11.90 20.39 7.58
N TYR A 93 -11.16 21.50 7.63
CA TYR A 93 -10.52 21.96 8.86
C TYR A 93 -10.88 23.40 9.22
N LEU A 94 -11.00 23.62 10.53
CA LEU A 94 -11.23 24.93 11.15
C LEU A 94 -10.00 25.40 11.94
N SER A 95 -8.95 24.58 12.06
CA SER A 95 -7.74 24.95 12.80
C SER A 95 -6.50 24.27 12.24
N THR A 96 -5.34 24.89 12.44
CA THR A 96 -4.05 24.32 12.03
C THR A 96 -3.78 22.97 12.70
N ALA A 97 -4.23 22.80 13.95
CA ALA A 97 -4.13 21.53 14.66
C ALA A 97 -4.97 20.43 13.99
N LYS A 98 -6.22 20.74 13.60
CA LYS A 98 -7.08 19.80 12.88
C LYS A 98 -6.53 19.48 11.50
N LYS A 99 -6.00 20.48 10.77
CA LYS A 99 -5.31 20.27 9.49
C LYS A 99 -4.17 19.25 9.63
N ARG A 100 -3.29 19.44 10.61
CA ARG A 100 -2.17 18.51 10.87
C ARG A 100 -2.66 17.10 11.23
N ALA A 101 -3.76 16.99 11.99
CA ALA A 101 -4.35 15.70 12.33
C ALA A 101 -4.91 14.98 11.09
N LEU A 102 -5.66 15.69 10.24
CA LEU A 102 -6.21 15.15 9.00
C LEU A 102 -5.11 14.77 7.99
N GLN A 103 -4.01 15.53 7.94
CA GLN A 103 -2.83 15.17 7.13
C GLN A 103 -2.20 13.85 7.59
N LYS A 104 -1.96 13.69 8.89
CA LYS A 104 -1.44 12.43 9.45
C LYS A 104 -2.37 11.25 9.18
N LEU A 105 -3.68 11.47 9.28
CA LEU A 105 -4.67 10.45 8.95
C LEU A 105 -4.65 10.09 7.46
N SER A 106 -4.54 11.09 6.57
CA SER A 106 -4.38 10.89 5.12
C SER A 106 -3.14 10.04 4.81
N GLU A 107 -2.01 10.32 5.46
CA GLU A 107 -0.77 9.55 5.32
C GLU A 107 -0.94 8.09 5.77
N GLN A 108 -1.59 7.86 6.92
CA GLN A 108 -1.89 6.52 7.42
C GLN A 108 -2.80 5.74 6.46
N VAL A 109 -3.85 6.38 5.96
CA VAL A 109 -4.76 5.78 4.98
C VAL A 109 -4.03 5.45 3.69
N ASN A 110 -3.22 6.36 3.17
CA ASN A 110 -2.44 6.11 1.97
C ASN A 110 -1.45 4.94 2.15
N GLY A 111 -0.73 4.88 3.28
CA GLY A 111 0.21 3.78 3.57
C GLY A 111 -0.49 2.42 3.62
N ARG A 112 -1.57 2.32 4.37
CA ARG A 112 -2.37 1.09 4.45
C ARG A 112 -3.01 0.73 3.11
N PHE A 113 -3.54 1.71 2.39
CA PHE A 113 -4.15 1.53 1.07
C PHE A 113 -3.19 0.90 0.08
N GLN A 114 -1.93 1.36 0.04
CA GLN A 114 -0.93 0.77 -0.84
C GLN A 114 -0.70 -0.72 -0.53
N PHE A 115 -0.67 -1.11 0.74
CA PHE A 115 -0.52 -2.51 1.14
C PHE A 115 -1.77 -3.35 0.87
N GLU A 116 -2.97 -2.79 1.01
CA GLU A 116 -4.22 -3.48 0.62
C GLU A 116 -4.30 -3.65 -0.91
N VAL A 117 -3.76 -2.72 -1.70
CA VAL A 117 -3.64 -2.91 -3.15
C VAL A 117 -2.62 -4.01 -3.48
N LEU A 118 -1.48 -4.06 -2.79
CA LEU A 118 -0.51 -5.16 -2.94
C LEU A 118 -1.10 -6.51 -2.49
N ALA A 119 -2.00 -6.52 -1.50
CA ALA A 119 -2.76 -7.71 -1.15
C ALA A 119 -3.66 -8.17 -2.30
N VAL A 120 -4.32 -7.25 -3.00
CA VAL A 120 -5.08 -7.58 -4.22
C VAL A 120 -4.17 -8.15 -5.32
N VAL A 121 -2.96 -7.61 -5.49
CA VAL A 121 -1.97 -8.14 -6.44
C VAL A 121 -1.68 -9.61 -6.16
N VAL A 122 -1.32 -9.97 -4.92
CA VAL A 122 -0.96 -11.36 -4.58
C VAL A 122 -2.17 -12.30 -4.67
N GLN A 123 -3.37 -11.82 -4.33
CA GLN A 123 -4.61 -12.60 -4.50
C GLN A 123 -4.89 -12.93 -5.97
N ILE A 124 -4.70 -11.97 -6.88
CA ILE A 124 -4.87 -12.19 -8.33
C ILE A 124 -3.87 -13.23 -8.85
N LEU A 125 -2.65 -13.26 -8.31
CA LEU A 125 -1.63 -14.26 -8.63
C LEU A 125 -1.91 -15.64 -7.99
N GLY A 126 -2.97 -15.75 -7.20
CA GLY A 126 -3.41 -16.99 -6.55
C GLY A 126 -2.67 -17.30 -5.25
N TYR A 127 -2.13 -16.29 -4.57
CA TYR A 127 -1.54 -16.45 -3.25
C TYR A 127 -2.59 -16.17 -2.16
N GLU A 128 -2.52 -16.95 -1.09
CA GLU A 128 -3.08 -16.56 0.20
C GLU A 128 -2.16 -15.51 0.83
N TYR A 129 -2.69 -14.64 1.68
CA TYR A 129 -1.87 -13.58 2.28
C TYR A 129 -2.25 -13.23 3.71
N GLU A 130 -1.28 -12.68 4.42
CA GLU A 130 -1.41 -12.04 5.71
C GLU A 130 -0.81 -10.63 5.62
N LEU A 131 -1.57 -9.62 6.06
CA LEU A 131 -1.08 -8.25 6.19
C LEU A 131 -0.88 -7.90 7.66
N GLN A 132 0.36 -7.62 8.03
CA GLN A 132 0.76 -7.23 9.37
C GLN A 132 1.08 -5.73 9.40
N GLU A 133 0.65 -5.08 10.47
CA GLU A 133 0.92 -3.68 10.77
C GLU A 133 1.47 -3.58 12.18
N GLN A 134 2.63 -2.94 12.34
CA GLN A 134 3.26 -2.70 13.64
C GLN A 134 3.61 -1.23 13.79
N ALA A 135 3.08 -0.60 14.83
CA ALA A 135 3.50 0.73 15.24
C ALA A 135 4.76 0.62 16.11
N ASN A 136 5.87 1.19 15.66
CA ASN A 136 7.14 1.17 16.37
C ASN A 136 7.70 2.60 16.48
N ARG A 137 7.81 3.12 17.71
CA ARG A 137 8.38 4.45 18.01
C ARG A 137 7.86 5.61 17.13
N GLY A 138 6.55 5.64 16.87
CA GLY A 138 5.92 6.69 16.05
C GLY A 138 5.98 6.45 14.54
N GLN A 139 6.42 5.27 14.10
CA GLN A 139 6.45 4.84 12.70
C GLN A 139 5.53 3.63 12.51
N THR A 140 4.91 3.53 11.34
CA THR A 140 4.12 2.37 10.95
C THR A 140 4.96 1.48 10.04
N GLN A 141 5.19 0.25 10.46
CA GLN A 141 5.79 -0.80 9.65
C GLN A 141 4.69 -1.67 9.07
N PHE A 142 4.73 -1.85 7.76
CA PHE A 142 3.81 -2.73 7.05
C PHE A 142 4.57 -3.93 6.50
N LYS A 143 3.94 -5.11 6.63
CA LYS A 143 4.48 -6.36 6.09
C LYS A 143 3.35 -7.18 5.47
N LEU A 144 3.41 -7.37 4.16
CA LEU A 144 2.58 -8.32 3.41
C LEU A 144 3.36 -9.62 3.24
N ILE A 145 2.77 -10.71 3.68
CA ILE A 145 3.28 -12.07 3.50
C ILE A 145 2.29 -12.82 2.64
N ALA A 146 2.74 -13.42 1.54
CA ALA A 146 1.88 -14.20 0.66
C ALA A 146 2.47 -15.58 0.38
N GLU A 147 1.64 -16.61 0.45
CA GLU A 147 1.99 -18.02 0.28
C GLU A 147 1.08 -18.64 -0.78
N LYS A 148 1.67 -19.38 -1.73
CA LYS A 148 0.92 -20.13 -2.74
C LYS A 148 1.18 -21.61 -2.58
N HIS A 149 0.10 -22.33 -2.32
CA HIS A 149 0.09 -23.78 -2.25
C HIS A 149 0.09 -24.35 -3.66
N GLU A 150 1.12 -25.11 -4.00
CA GLU A 150 1.10 -26.01 -5.15
C GLU A 150 1.20 -27.45 -4.63
N ASP A 151 0.91 -28.44 -5.47
CA ASP A 151 1.06 -29.87 -5.15
C ASP A 151 2.51 -30.28 -4.79
N ALA A 152 3.45 -29.31 -4.82
CA ALA A 152 4.84 -29.45 -4.42
C ALA A 152 5.01 -29.31 -2.89
N LYS A 153 5.99 -30.04 -2.34
CA LYS A 153 6.39 -29.99 -0.90
C LYS A 153 6.91 -28.63 -0.42
N VAL A 154 7.06 -27.66 -1.32
CA VAL A 154 7.59 -26.33 -1.01
C VAL A 154 6.68 -25.25 -1.58
N HIS A 155 6.23 -24.36 -0.70
CA HIS A 155 5.34 -23.25 -1.02
C HIS A 155 6.12 -22.03 -1.52
N LYS A 156 5.60 -21.40 -2.58
CA LYS A 156 6.14 -20.15 -3.10
C LYS A 156 5.79 -19.01 -2.18
N TYR A 157 6.74 -18.11 -1.96
CA TYR A 157 6.62 -17.04 -0.98
C TYR A 157 6.89 -15.68 -1.62
N ILE A 158 6.02 -14.71 -1.33
CA ILE A 158 6.20 -13.30 -1.65
C ILE A 158 6.11 -12.51 -0.35
N GLU A 159 7.11 -11.70 -0.05
CA GLU A 159 7.09 -10.75 1.06
C GLU A 159 7.33 -9.33 0.58
N VAL A 160 6.45 -8.43 0.98
CA VAL A 160 6.66 -6.99 0.86
C VAL A 160 6.74 -6.41 2.26
N SER A 161 7.83 -5.71 2.57
CA SER A 161 7.93 -4.95 3.82
C SER A 161 8.30 -3.51 3.54
N GLN A 162 7.74 -2.58 4.32
CA GLN A 162 8.10 -1.17 4.25
C GLN A 162 8.52 -0.69 5.64
N ASN A 163 9.72 -0.13 5.73
CA ASN A 163 10.24 0.52 6.92
C ASN A 163 10.98 1.81 6.52
N GLU A 164 10.62 2.95 7.13
CA GLU A 164 11.27 4.26 6.90
C GLU A 164 11.43 4.65 5.41
N GLY A 165 10.38 4.42 4.61
CA GLY A 165 10.39 4.74 3.18
C GLY A 165 11.22 3.79 2.31
N LYS A 166 11.87 2.78 2.91
CA LYS A 166 12.53 1.68 2.20
C LYS A 166 11.60 0.50 2.14
N ALA A 167 11.29 0.05 0.93
CA ALA A 167 10.55 -1.18 0.70
C ALA A 167 11.52 -2.31 0.36
N VAL A 168 11.27 -3.50 0.90
CA VAL A 168 11.94 -4.74 0.52
C VAL A 168 10.89 -5.67 -0.08
N LEU A 169 11.16 -6.12 -1.30
CA LEU A 169 10.38 -7.13 -1.99
C LEU A 169 11.22 -8.40 -2.06
N ARG A 170 10.66 -9.52 -1.62
CA ARG A 170 11.34 -10.82 -1.58
C ARG A 170 10.48 -11.91 -2.20
N PHE A 171 11.11 -12.73 -3.03
CA PHE A 171 10.53 -13.91 -3.64
C PHE A 171 11.38 -15.11 -3.23
N GLU A 172 10.76 -16.15 -2.66
CA GLU A 172 11.47 -17.36 -2.23
C GLU A 172 10.78 -18.62 -2.76
N HIS A 173 11.58 -19.69 -2.86
CA HIS A 173 11.16 -21.05 -3.19
C HIS A 173 10.55 -21.28 -4.59
N PHE A 174 11.12 -20.62 -5.59
CA PHE A 174 10.83 -20.90 -7.00
C PHE A 174 11.69 -22.06 -7.51
N SER A 175 11.13 -22.91 -8.37
CA SER A 175 11.80 -24.14 -8.83
C SER A 175 13.00 -23.85 -9.74
N ASN A 176 12.97 -22.72 -10.44
CA ASN A 176 14.02 -22.28 -11.34
C ASN A 176 14.00 -20.75 -11.55
N MET A 177 15.06 -20.21 -12.14
CA MET A 177 15.21 -18.76 -12.36
C MET A 177 14.15 -18.19 -13.30
N LYS A 178 13.78 -18.92 -14.37
CA LYS A 178 12.78 -18.44 -15.34
C LYS A 178 11.41 -18.26 -14.68
N GLU A 179 11.05 -19.17 -13.80
CA GLU A 179 9.81 -19.10 -13.02
C GLU A 179 9.81 -17.91 -12.06
N LEU A 180 10.92 -17.70 -11.34
CA LEU A 180 11.10 -16.54 -10.46
C LEU A 180 10.96 -15.23 -11.24
N GLU A 181 11.65 -15.11 -12.37
CA GLU A 181 11.61 -13.90 -13.22
C GLU A 181 10.20 -13.62 -13.74
N ALA A 182 9.49 -14.66 -14.19
CA ALA A 182 8.11 -14.52 -14.66
C ALA A 182 7.18 -14.04 -13.55
N GLU A 183 7.33 -14.56 -12.33
CA GLU A 183 6.49 -14.17 -11.19
C GLU A 183 6.82 -12.75 -10.68
N GLU A 184 8.11 -12.41 -10.59
CA GLU A 184 8.58 -11.04 -10.32
C GLU A 184 7.93 -10.04 -11.30
N ALA A 185 7.97 -10.37 -12.59
CA ALA A 185 7.43 -9.53 -13.63
C ALA A 185 5.91 -9.37 -13.55
N ARG A 186 5.18 -10.48 -13.32
CA ARG A 186 3.72 -10.44 -13.13
C ARG A 186 3.32 -9.59 -11.94
N PHE A 187 3.99 -9.79 -10.80
CA PHE A 187 3.74 -9.02 -9.58
C PHE A 187 3.94 -7.53 -9.81
N ILE A 188 5.10 -7.13 -10.36
CA ILE A 188 5.43 -5.73 -10.56
C ILE A 188 4.49 -5.07 -11.57
N THR A 189 4.20 -5.74 -12.68
CA THR A 189 3.33 -5.21 -13.73
C THR A 189 1.90 -5.02 -13.22
N LEU A 190 1.39 -5.97 -12.45
CA LEU A 190 0.06 -5.87 -11.86
C LEU A 190 -0.02 -4.78 -10.78
N ALA A 191 1.01 -4.66 -9.94
CA ALA A 191 1.11 -3.58 -8.95
C ALA A 191 1.11 -2.20 -9.62
N GLN A 192 1.86 -2.03 -10.70
CA GLN A 192 1.88 -0.77 -11.46
C GLN A 192 0.56 -0.49 -12.19
N LYS A 193 -0.09 -1.52 -12.77
CA LYS A 193 -1.45 -1.40 -13.33
C LYS A 193 -2.44 -0.92 -12.26
N LEU A 194 -2.30 -1.41 -11.03
CA LEU A 194 -3.05 -0.98 -9.85
C LEU A 194 -2.49 0.28 -9.16
N ARG A 195 -1.65 1.04 -9.86
CA ARG A 195 -1.13 2.37 -9.45
C ARG A 195 -0.17 2.39 -8.26
N ILE A 196 0.40 1.24 -7.89
CA ILE A 196 1.50 1.19 -6.91
C ILE A 196 2.82 1.42 -7.64
N ASN A 197 3.54 2.47 -7.22
CA ASN A 197 4.85 2.78 -7.78
C ASN A 197 5.93 1.93 -7.10
N ILE A 198 6.34 0.85 -7.77
CA ILE A 198 7.49 0.05 -7.35
C ILE A 198 8.69 0.48 -8.18
N GLN A 199 9.67 1.11 -7.52
CA GLN A 199 10.98 1.39 -8.11
C GLN A 199 11.98 0.36 -7.59
N VAL A 200 12.38 -0.58 -8.44
CA VAL A 200 13.34 -1.61 -8.07
C VAL A 200 14.74 -1.02 -8.10
N GLN A 201 15.36 -0.87 -6.93
CA GLN A 201 16.75 -0.45 -6.78
C GLN A 201 17.56 -1.62 -6.20
N ASN A 202 18.66 -1.99 -6.87
CA ASN A 202 19.60 -3.05 -6.46
C ASN A 202 18.97 -4.45 -6.29
N THR A 203 18.90 -5.21 -7.38
CA THR A 203 18.50 -6.63 -7.34
C THR A 203 19.69 -7.51 -6.94
N ARG A 204 19.57 -8.29 -5.86
CA ARG A 204 20.53 -9.35 -5.51
C ARG A 204 19.84 -10.70 -5.71
N ARG A 205 20.37 -11.52 -6.61
CA ARG A 205 19.90 -12.89 -6.85
C ARG A 205 20.90 -13.88 -6.26
N LYS A 206 20.43 -14.77 -5.40
CA LYS A 206 21.20 -15.89 -4.81
C LYS A 206 20.28 -17.10 -4.70
N GLY A 207 20.78 -18.29 -5.03
CA GLY A 207 20.03 -19.53 -4.85
C GLY A 207 20.71 -20.75 -5.48
N GLN A 208 20.40 -21.93 -4.95
CA GLN A 208 20.62 -23.26 -5.55
C GLN A 208 19.22 -23.91 -5.70
N PRO A 209 19.01 -24.83 -6.66
CA PRO A 209 17.73 -25.51 -6.81
C PRO A 209 17.33 -26.24 -5.52
N ILE A 210 16.03 -26.21 -5.21
CA ILE A 210 15.48 -26.80 -3.99
C ILE A 210 15.70 -28.32 -4.02
N PRO A 211 16.36 -28.93 -3.01
CA PRO A 211 16.52 -30.37 -2.96
C PRO A 211 15.15 -31.05 -2.83
N GLY A 212 14.88 -32.11 -3.60
CA GLY A 212 13.55 -32.75 -3.71
C GLY A 212 12.94 -33.35 -2.43
N ASN A 213 13.68 -33.32 -1.31
CA ASN A 213 13.30 -33.96 -0.05
C ASN A 213 13.05 -32.95 1.10
N VAL A 214 12.99 -31.65 0.82
CA VAL A 214 12.79 -30.61 1.84
C VAL A 214 11.31 -30.21 1.91
N GLU A 215 10.73 -30.27 3.10
CA GLU A 215 9.43 -29.67 3.43
C GLU A 215 9.66 -28.32 4.13
N HIS A 216 9.01 -27.26 3.66
CA HIS A 216 9.06 -25.95 4.31
C HIS A 216 7.83 -25.77 5.20
N ARG A 217 8.03 -25.25 6.42
CA ARG A 217 6.93 -24.92 7.33
C ARG A 217 6.11 -23.76 6.76
N HIS A 218 4.78 -23.86 6.85
CA HIS A 218 3.86 -22.77 6.53
C HIS A 218 4.26 -21.48 7.24
N PHE A 219 4.27 -20.37 6.50
CA PHE A 219 4.56 -19.05 7.05
C PHE A 219 3.29 -18.39 7.56
N ILE A 220 2.17 -18.61 6.88
CA ILE A 220 0.86 -18.18 7.35
C ILE A 220 0.36 -19.20 8.39
N LYS A 221 0.29 -18.78 9.66
CA LYS A 221 -0.35 -19.59 10.69
C LYS A 221 -1.86 -19.50 10.47
N HIS A 222 -2.49 -20.58 9.99
CA HIS A 222 -3.94 -20.67 10.05
C HIS A 222 -4.37 -20.47 11.51
N LYS A 223 -5.07 -19.39 11.81
CA LYS A 223 -5.81 -19.29 13.06
C LYS A 223 -6.84 -20.40 13.01
N GLU A 224 -6.63 -21.46 13.77
CA GLU A 224 -7.67 -22.43 14.08
C GLU A 224 -8.90 -21.63 14.52
N ARG A 225 -9.96 -21.69 13.72
CA ARG A 225 -11.26 -21.15 14.12
C ARG A 225 -11.73 -22.01 15.29
N SER A 226 -11.53 -21.50 16.50
CA SER A 226 -12.24 -21.94 17.71
C SER A 226 -13.52 -21.14 17.84
#